data_AF-A0A6V7TBP6-F1
#
_entry.id   AF-A0A6V7TBP6-F1
#
_cell.length_a   1.000
_cell.length_b   1.000
_cell.length_c   1.000
_cell.angle_alpha   90.00
_cell.angle_beta   90.00
_cell.angle_gamma   90.00
#
_symmetry.space_group_name_H-M   'P 1'
#
loop_
_entity.id
_entity.type
_entity.pdbx_description
1 polymer ?
#
loop_
_entity_poly.entity_id
_entity_poly.type
_entity_poly.pdbx_seq_one_letter_code
_entity_poly.pdbx_strand_id
1 'polypeptide(L)'
;MKKKGKSNEDKKLILYDIMLESESFFILKELEALAPKKGIRSIFVKDLVQQLIDDNKIKSEKVGAQNVFWILKTEESSILQNKYQELKDKKEEYDEMATVEKEIYSKLENSLSLKNDELKDILKEVKKVLDNIEIKKSELDKLKKTDIRQIEKMKIQSNFATESIERWNNNIFLLKQWIQDRTKNSGDVVDRLLGIKDIFDNWN
;
A
#
# COMPACT_ATOMS: atom_id res chain seq x y z
N MET A 1 72.84 -31.46 23.55
CA MET A 1 71.52 -30.84 23.29
C MET A 1 71.52 -30.25 21.89
N LYS A 2 70.82 -30.87 20.93
CA LYS A 2 70.69 -30.34 19.56
C LYS A 2 69.83 -29.07 19.61
N LYS A 3 70.39 -27.91 19.26
CA LYS A 3 69.65 -26.65 19.14
C LYS A 3 68.46 -26.90 18.20
N LYS A 4 67.22 -26.73 18.71
CA LYS A 4 66.01 -26.75 17.87
C LYS A 4 66.23 -25.77 16.73
N GLY A 5 66.11 -26.26 15.49
CA GLY A 5 66.21 -25.38 14.31
C GLY A 5 65.09 -24.35 14.36
N LYS A 6 65.39 -23.10 14.00
CA LYS A 6 64.38 -22.03 13.84
C LYS A 6 63.26 -22.51 12.91
N SER A 7 62.01 -22.20 13.25
CA SER A 7 60.84 -22.55 12.45
C SER A 7 60.89 -21.87 11.07
N ASN A 8 60.09 -22.35 10.12
CA ASN A 8 60.02 -21.71 8.80
C ASN A 8 59.51 -20.26 8.90
N GLU A 9 58.55 -20.01 9.79
CA GLU A 9 58.02 -18.67 10.07
C GLU A 9 59.06 -17.75 10.71
N ASP A 10 59.87 -18.25 11.65
CA ASP A 10 60.97 -17.49 12.25
C ASP A 10 61.99 -17.06 11.18
N LYS A 11 62.27 -17.93 10.21
CA LYS A 11 63.17 -17.60 9.09
C LYS A 11 62.56 -16.58 8.14
N LYS A 12 61.25 -16.64 7.88
CA LYS A 12 60.53 -15.61 7.12
C LYS A 12 60.63 -14.25 7.79
N LEU A 13 60.34 -14.19 9.10
CA LEU A 13 60.42 -12.97 9.91
C LEU A 13 61.84 -12.38 9.90
N ILE A 14 62.87 -13.20 10.11
CA ILE A 14 64.26 -12.73 10.09
C ILE A 14 64.65 -12.18 8.71
N LEU A 15 64.20 -12.81 7.62
CA LEU A 15 64.48 -12.33 6.26
C LEU A 15 63.74 -11.03 5.96
N TYR A 16 62.48 -10.93 6.37
CA TYR A 16 61.66 -9.74 6.28
C TYR A 16 62.29 -8.58 7.06
N ASP A 17 62.71 -8.81 8.31
CA ASP A 17 63.34 -7.80 9.16
C ASP A 17 64.65 -7.28 8.57
N ILE A 18 65.46 -8.12 7.93
CA ILE A 18 66.69 -7.67 7.26
C ILE A 18 66.37 -6.70 6.13
N MET A 19 65.40 -7.04 5.29
CA MET A 19 64.98 -6.18 4.18
C MET A 19 64.36 -4.88 4.68
N LEU A 20 63.54 -4.97 5.73
CA LEU A 20 62.88 -3.82 6.37
C LEU A 20 63.88 -2.89 7.07
N GLU A 21 64.88 -3.43 7.74
CA GLU A 21 65.94 -2.68 8.44
C GLU A 21 66.87 -1.97 7.44
N SER A 22 67.13 -2.61 6.30
CA SER A 22 68.05 -2.09 5.29
C SER A 22 67.43 -1.08 4.32
N GLU A 23 66.09 -1.04 4.21
CA GLU A 23 65.31 -0.14 3.32
C GLU A 23 65.88 -0.02 1.89
N SER A 24 66.44 -1.10 1.36
CA SER A 24 67.15 -1.10 0.08
C SER A 24 66.53 -2.08 -0.89
N PHE A 25 66.89 -1.92 -2.16
CA PHE A 25 66.52 -2.84 -3.23
C PHE A 25 67.49 -4.00 -3.25
N PHE A 26 66.97 -5.21 -3.33
CA PHE A 26 67.76 -6.43 -3.28
C PHE A 26 67.56 -7.27 -4.52
N ILE A 27 68.65 -7.83 -5.03
CA ILE A 27 68.61 -8.92 -6.00
C ILE A 27 68.69 -10.25 -5.26
N LEU A 28 68.16 -11.33 -5.85
CA LEU A 28 68.22 -12.69 -5.28
C LEU A 28 69.65 -13.07 -4.80
N LYS A 29 70.67 -12.76 -5.60
CA LYS A 29 72.08 -13.03 -5.26
C LYS A 29 72.57 -12.28 -4.02
N GLU A 30 72.11 -11.05 -3.82
CA GLU A 30 72.48 -10.23 -2.67
C GLU A 30 71.80 -10.75 -1.39
N LEU A 31 70.54 -11.20 -1.53
CA LEU A 31 69.81 -11.86 -0.44
C LEU A 31 70.46 -13.20 -0.06
N GLU A 32 70.90 -13.98 -1.03
CA GLU A 32 71.61 -15.24 -0.80
C GLU A 32 72.97 -15.03 -0.09
N ALA A 33 73.58 -13.84 -0.24
CA ALA A 33 74.81 -13.46 0.46
C ALA A 33 74.56 -12.89 1.88
N LEU A 34 73.44 -12.20 2.09
CA LEU A 34 73.06 -11.61 3.37
C LEU A 34 72.39 -12.62 4.32
N ALA A 35 71.60 -13.54 3.80
CA ALA A 35 70.83 -14.50 4.60
C ALA A 35 71.68 -15.44 5.49
N PRO A 36 72.86 -15.94 5.05
CA PRO A 36 73.76 -16.73 5.90
C PRO A 36 74.24 -15.97 7.14
N LYS A 37 74.39 -14.63 7.07
CA LYS A 37 74.85 -13.80 8.19
C LYS A 37 73.89 -13.80 9.38
N LYS A 38 72.59 -14.02 9.14
CA LYS A 38 71.56 -14.16 10.20
C LYS A 38 71.09 -15.61 10.41
N GLY A 39 71.82 -16.59 9.86
CA GLY A 39 71.62 -18.02 10.12
C GLY A 39 70.58 -18.71 9.23
N ILE A 40 70.25 -18.13 8.07
CA ILE A 40 69.40 -18.75 7.05
C ILE A 40 70.31 -19.42 6.00
N ARG A 41 70.06 -20.69 5.68
CA ARG A 41 70.80 -21.40 4.62
C ARG A 41 70.39 -20.85 3.26
N SER A 42 71.37 -20.50 2.42
CA SER A 42 71.18 -19.88 1.09
C SER A 42 70.15 -20.63 0.21
N ILE A 43 70.12 -21.96 0.25
CA ILE A 43 69.16 -22.77 -0.52
C ILE A 43 67.68 -22.51 -0.20
N PHE A 44 67.38 -22.02 1.00
CA PHE A 44 66.00 -21.72 1.42
C PHE A 44 65.59 -20.27 1.13
N VAL A 45 66.53 -19.41 0.73
CA VAL A 45 66.25 -17.96 0.56
C VAL A 45 65.24 -17.75 -0.56
N LYS A 46 65.40 -18.44 -1.69
CA LYS A 46 64.47 -18.36 -2.82
C LYS A 46 63.04 -18.73 -2.41
N ASP A 47 62.87 -19.86 -1.72
CA ASP A 47 61.55 -20.33 -1.28
C ASP A 47 60.92 -19.39 -0.25
N LEU A 48 61.73 -18.84 0.67
CA LEU A 48 61.27 -17.87 1.66
C LEU A 48 60.86 -16.54 1.04
N VAL A 49 61.61 -16.03 0.04
CA VAL A 49 61.24 -14.83 -0.72
C VAL A 49 59.94 -15.06 -1.47
N GLN A 50 59.78 -16.22 -2.14
CA GLN A 50 58.54 -16.54 -2.84
C GLN A 50 57.34 -16.56 -1.89
N GLN A 51 57.47 -17.21 -0.74
CA GLN A 51 56.41 -17.24 0.26
C GLN A 51 56.08 -15.84 0.82
N LEU A 52 57.06 -14.94 0.95
CA LEU A 52 56.83 -13.56 1.39
C LEU A 52 56.17 -12.68 0.30
N ILE A 53 56.38 -13.01 -0.98
CA ILE A 53 55.65 -12.41 -2.10
C ILE A 53 54.20 -12.92 -2.12
N ASP A 54 54.00 -14.22 -1.92
CA ASP A 54 52.67 -14.82 -1.84
C ASP A 54 51.87 -14.25 -0.65
N ASP A 55 52.54 -14.00 0.48
CA ASP A 55 51.99 -13.30 1.66
C ASP A 55 51.83 -11.77 1.44
N ASN A 56 52.18 -11.25 0.25
CA ASN A 56 52.12 -9.85 -0.19
C ASN A 56 52.92 -8.86 0.70
N LYS A 57 53.93 -9.37 1.40
CA LYS A 57 54.82 -8.60 2.30
C LYS A 57 56.06 -8.04 1.61
N ILE A 58 56.52 -8.69 0.54
CA ILE A 58 57.64 -8.24 -0.29
C ILE A 58 57.11 -7.94 -1.69
N LYS A 59 57.55 -6.81 -2.27
CA LYS A 59 57.30 -6.51 -3.68
C LYS A 59 58.43 -7.06 -4.54
N SER A 60 58.07 -7.58 -5.70
CA SER A 60 59.02 -8.05 -6.71
C SER A 60 58.67 -7.42 -8.05
N GLU A 61 59.66 -6.85 -8.73
CA GLU A 61 59.52 -6.38 -10.10
C GLU A 61 60.69 -6.87 -10.95
N LYS A 62 60.40 -7.17 -12.21
CA LYS A 62 61.40 -7.60 -13.16
C LYS A 62 62.00 -6.38 -13.86
N VAL A 63 63.26 -6.07 -13.54
CA VAL A 63 64.03 -5.00 -14.16
C VAL A 63 65.07 -5.62 -15.09
N GLY A 64 64.78 -5.59 -16.40
CA GLY A 64 65.62 -6.20 -17.42
C GLY A 64 65.73 -7.72 -17.27
N ALA A 65 66.94 -8.21 -16.99
CA ALA A 65 67.23 -9.64 -16.84
C ALA A 65 67.14 -10.14 -15.38
N GLN A 66 66.86 -9.26 -14.41
CA GLN A 66 66.88 -9.60 -12.98
C GLN A 66 65.57 -9.22 -12.29
N ASN A 67 65.21 -9.97 -11.25
CA ASN A 67 64.09 -9.62 -10.37
C ASN A 67 64.65 -8.86 -9.17
N VAL A 68 64.07 -7.69 -8.90
CA VAL A 68 64.41 -6.82 -7.78
C VAL A 68 63.32 -6.96 -6.74
N PHE A 69 63.73 -7.09 -5.47
CA PHE A 69 62.85 -7.27 -4.31
C PHE A 69 63.05 -6.11 -3.33
N TRP A 70 61.97 -5.57 -2.78
CA TRP A 70 62.05 -4.51 -1.78
C TRP A 70 60.83 -4.51 -0.85
N ILE A 71 60.96 -3.75 0.24
CA ILE A 71 59.92 -3.53 1.24
C ILE A 71 59.88 -2.04 1.55
N LEU A 72 58.70 -1.43 1.53
CA LEU A 72 58.49 -0.03 1.91
C LEU A 72 57.75 0.03 3.25
N LYS A 73 58.35 0.68 4.25
CA LYS A 73 57.72 0.86 5.57
C LYS A 73 56.42 1.67 5.51
N THR A 74 56.32 2.58 4.55
CA THR A 74 55.19 3.50 4.40
C THR A 74 54.00 2.88 3.67
N GLU A 75 54.19 1.75 3.00
CA GLU A 75 53.17 1.15 2.15
C GLU A 75 52.00 0.58 2.96
N GLU A 76 52.28 -0.16 4.04
CA GLU A 76 51.22 -0.68 4.92
C GLU A 76 50.38 0.45 5.52
N SER A 77 51.03 1.55 5.93
CA SER A 77 50.35 2.74 6.45
C SER A 77 49.48 3.40 5.39
N SER A 78 49.99 3.56 4.17
CA SER A 78 49.26 4.16 3.05
C SER A 78 48.06 3.31 2.62
N ILE A 79 48.21 1.98 2.53
CA ILE A 79 47.11 1.06 2.23
C ILE A 79 46.02 1.16 3.31
N LEU A 80 46.43 1.18 4.58
CA LEU A 80 45.49 1.29 5.70
C LEU A 80 44.76 2.64 5.69
N GLN A 81 45.46 3.73 5.41
CA GLN A 81 44.87 5.06 5.32
C GLN A 81 43.90 5.21 4.15
N ASN A 82 44.24 4.66 2.98
CA ASN A 82 43.35 4.64 1.82
C ASN A 82 42.08 3.84 2.12
N LYS A 83 42.24 2.64 2.72
CA LYS A 83 41.10 1.80 3.11
C LYS A 83 40.23 2.46 4.18
N TYR A 84 40.84 3.17 5.12
CA TYR A 84 40.10 3.96 6.11
C TYR A 84 39.29 5.07 5.45
N GLN A 85 39.88 5.80 4.49
CA GLN A 85 39.19 6.85 3.76
C GLN A 85 38.01 6.29 2.94
N GLU A 86 38.22 5.19 2.20
CA GLU A 86 37.14 4.52 1.45
C GLU A 86 35.98 4.09 2.35
N LEU A 87 36.28 3.56 3.54
CA LEU A 87 35.26 3.17 4.51
C LEU A 87 34.54 4.37 5.10
N LYS A 88 35.25 5.48 5.30
CA LYS A 88 34.68 6.73 5.79
C LYS A 88 33.72 7.33 4.76
N ASP A 89 34.13 7.39 3.50
CA ASP A 89 33.31 7.92 2.41
C ASP A 89 32.02 7.09 2.26
N LYS A 90 32.13 5.75 2.28
CA LYS A 90 30.95 4.87 2.26
C LYS A 90 30.02 5.10 3.44
N LYS A 91 30.56 5.35 4.63
CA LYS A 91 29.74 5.64 5.81
C LYS A 91 28.96 6.93 5.62
N GLU A 92 29.60 7.98 5.11
CA GLU A 92 28.95 9.26 4.81
C GLU A 92 27.83 9.06 3.77
N GLU A 93 28.08 8.29 2.70
CA GLU A 93 27.04 7.92 1.71
C GLU A 93 25.84 7.20 2.35
N TYR A 94 26.08 6.24 3.25
CA TYR A 94 25.00 5.53 3.94
C TYR A 94 24.22 6.44 4.91
N ASP A 95 24.91 7.34 5.62
CA ASP A 95 24.27 8.30 6.51
C ASP A 95 23.39 9.28 5.71
N GLU A 96 23.83 9.75 4.54
CA GLU A 96 23.02 10.55 3.61
C GLU A 96 21.82 9.77 3.06
N MET A 97 22.02 8.51 2.67
CA MET A 97 20.92 7.67 2.19
C MET A 97 19.86 7.47 3.29
N ALA A 98 20.29 7.27 4.54
CA ALA A 98 19.40 7.10 5.68
C ALA A 98 18.61 8.37 6.02
N THR A 99 19.19 9.57 5.85
CA THR A 99 18.45 10.83 6.06
C THR A 99 17.39 11.04 4.98
N VAL A 100 17.75 10.81 3.71
CA VAL A 100 16.80 10.88 2.59
C VAL A 100 15.66 9.88 2.77
N GLU A 101 15.96 8.65 3.17
CA GLU A 101 14.96 7.63 3.41
C GLU A 101 14.00 8.03 4.55
N LYS A 102 14.51 8.58 5.66
CA LYS A 102 13.66 9.11 6.75
C LYS A 102 12.75 10.24 6.28
N GLU A 103 13.25 11.16 5.45
CA GLU A 103 12.43 12.24 4.90
C GLU A 103 11.32 11.71 4.00
N ILE A 104 11.61 10.70 3.17
CA ILE A 104 10.62 10.05 2.31
C ILE A 104 9.55 9.40 3.16
N TYR A 105 9.92 8.62 4.19
CA TYR A 105 8.94 8.00 5.09
C TYR A 105 8.06 9.03 5.80
N SER A 106 8.64 10.13 6.30
CA SER A 106 7.87 11.20 6.93
C SER A 106 6.88 11.86 5.97
N LYS A 107 7.28 12.11 4.72
CA LYS A 107 6.37 12.64 3.67
C LYS A 107 5.24 11.66 3.37
N LEU A 108 5.55 10.36 3.31
CA LEU A 108 4.59 9.30 3.03
C LEU A 108 3.57 9.16 4.16
N GLU A 109 4.01 9.18 5.41
CA GLU A 109 3.17 9.12 6.60
C GLU A 109 2.23 10.33 6.69
N ASN A 110 2.74 11.53 6.43
CA ASN A 110 1.92 12.74 6.36
C ASN A 110 0.87 12.66 5.24
N SER A 111 1.25 12.17 4.05
CA SER A 111 0.29 12.01 2.94
C SER A 111 -0.78 10.96 3.23
N LEU A 112 -0.41 9.85 3.87
CA LEU A 112 -1.36 8.81 4.30
C LEU A 112 -2.32 9.32 5.37
N SER A 113 -1.82 10.10 6.33
CA SER A 113 -2.64 10.73 7.37
C SER A 113 -3.68 11.68 6.78
N LEU A 114 -3.25 12.58 5.89
CA LEU A 114 -4.15 13.52 5.18
C LEU A 114 -5.22 12.79 4.36
N LYS A 115 -4.82 11.76 3.60
CA LYS A 115 -5.76 10.96 2.81
C LYS A 115 -6.77 10.22 3.68
N ASN A 116 -6.39 9.76 4.87
CA ASN A 116 -7.29 9.05 5.76
C ASN A 116 -8.41 9.93 6.30
N ASP A 117 -8.15 11.21 6.58
CA ASP A 117 -9.18 12.11 7.08
C ASP A 117 -10.15 12.52 5.97
N GLU A 118 -9.65 12.81 4.76
CA GLU A 118 -10.49 13.01 3.57
C GLU A 118 -11.35 11.76 3.27
N LEU A 119 -10.76 10.56 3.35
CA LEU A 119 -11.49 9.29 3.16
C LEU A 119 -12.59 9.10 4.19
N LYS A 120 -12.33 9.42 5.47
CA LYS A 120 -13.34 9.32 6.53
C LYS A 120 -14.51 10.24 6.26
N ASP A 121 -14.27 11.46 5.79
CA ASP A 121 -15.34 12.41 5.50
C ASP A 121 -16.13 12.01 4.25
N ILE A 122 -15.46 11.55 3.19
CA ILE A 122 -16.11 10.95 2.02
C ILE A 122 -16.96 9.73 2.43
N LEU A 123 -16.45 8.86 3.30
CA LEU A 123 -17.21 7.70 3.80
C LEU A 123 -18.45 8.12 4.60
N LYS A 124 -18.38 9.19 5.39
CA LYS A 124 -19.55 9.75 6.09
C LYS A 124 -20.57 10.29 5.08
N GLU A 125 -20.14 10.99 4.04
CA GLU A 125 -21.02 11.49 2.99
C GLU A 125 -21.69 10.37 2.22
N VAL A 126 -20.94 9.35 1.82
CA VAL A 126 -21.48 8.16 1.14
C VAL A 126 -22.54 7.48 2.01
N LYS A 127 -22.31 7.33 3.32
CA LYS A 127 -23.31 6.77 4.24
C LYS A 127 -24.58 7.62 4.29
N LYS A 128 -24.46 8.95 4.42
CA LYS A 128 -25.63 9.86 4.40
C LYS A 128 -26.42 9.75 3.10
N VAL A 129 -25.74 9.64 1.96
CA VAL A 129 -26.39 9.49 0.65
C VAL A 129 -27.13 8.15 0.55
N LEU A 130 -26.53 7.06 1.05
CA LEU A 130 -27.18 5.75 1.09
C LEU A 130 -28.45 5.77 1.97
N ASP A 131 -28.37 6.35 3.17
CA ASP A 131 -29.53 6.49 4.06
C ASP A 131 -30.64 7.31 3.38
N ASN A 132 -30.29 8.40 2.71
CA ASN A 132 -31.25 9.21 1.95
C ASN A 132 -31.89 8.43 0.81
N ILE A 133 -31.13 7.60 0.08
CA ILE A 133 -31.68 6.73 -0.98
C ILE A 133 -32.67 5.73 -0.38
N GLU A 134 -32.38 5.15 0.77
CA GLU A 134 -33.27 4.19 1.43
C GLU A 134 -34.56 4.86 1.90
N ILE A 135 -34.47 6.05 2.51
CA ILE A 135 -35.63 6.87 2.87
C ILE A 135 -36.47 7.17 1.61
N LYS A 136 -35.85 7.66 0.52
CA LYS A 136 -36.56 7.99 -0.72
C LYS A 136 -37.18 6.77 -1.40
N LYS A 137 -36.54 5.60 -1.35
CA LYS A 137 -37.15 4.34 -1.81
C LYS A 137 -38.39 4.00 -0.99
N SER A 138 -38.34 4.13 0.33
CA SER A 138 -39.50 3.88 1.20
C SER A 138 -40.66 4.85 0.95
N GLU A 139 -40.38 6.12 0.69
CA GLU A 139 -41.37 7.13 0.30
C GLU A 139 -41.99 6.78 -1.05
N LEU A 140 -41.18 6.37 -2.02
CA LEU A 140 -41.63 5.99 -3.36
C LEU A 140 -42.50 4.73 -3.33
N ASP A 141 -42.20 3.75 -2.48
CA ASP A 141 -43.04 2.57 -2.29
C ASP A 141 -44.39 2.91 -1.63
N LYS A 142 -44.42 3.90 -0.71
CA LYS A 142 -45.70 4.43 -0.19
C LYS A 142 -46.50 5.10 -1.31
N LEU A 143 -45.86 5.92 -2.13
CA LEU A 143 -46.52 6.61 -3.24
C LEU A 143 -46.99 5.64 -4.34
N LYS A 144 -46.25 4.57 -4.63
CA LYS A 144 -46.69 3.51 -5.56
C LYS A 144 -47.99 2.83 -5.11
N LYS A 145 -48.21 2.67 -3.81
CA LYS A 145 -49.49 2.15 -3.28
C LYS A 145 -50.64 3.13 -3.51
N THR A 146 -50.34 4.41 -3.68
CA THR A 146 -51.27 5.49 -4.03
C THR A 146 -51.20 5.75 -5.53
N ASP A 147 -51.50 4.73 -6.35
CA ASP A 147 -51.54 4.90 -7.80
C ASP A 147 -52.64 5.90 -8.17
N ILE A 148 -52.23 7.09 -8.58
CA ILE A 148 -53.10 8.21 -8.95
C ILE A 148 -54.11 7.76 -10.00
N ARG A 149 -53.71 6.86 -10.92
CA ARG A 149 -54.60 6.34 -11.96
C ARG A 149 -55.71 5.46 -11.39
N GLN A 150 -55.43 4.70 -10.34
CA GLN A 150 -56.46 3.91 -9.65
C GLN A 150 -57.41 4.83 -8.90
N ILE A 151 -56.91 5.88 -8.24
CA ILE A 151 -57.73 6.87 -7.55
C ILE A 151 -58.63 7.62 -8.53
N GLU A 152 -58.11 8.05 -9.68
CA GLU A 152 -58.90 8.69 -10.73
C GLU A 152 -59.98 7.76 -11.29
N LYS A 153 -59.65 6.49 -11.55
CA LYS A 153 -60.64 5.48 -11.94
C LYS A 153 -61.73 5.29 -10.89
N MET A 154 -61.36 5.21 -9.61
CA MET A 154 -62.33 5.10 -8.51
C MET A 154 -63.23 6.34 -8.42
N LYS A 155 -62.69 7.54 -8.63
CA LYS A 155 -63.48 8.78 -8.68
C LYS A 155 -64.48 8.79 -9.83
N ILE A 156 -64.05 8.40 -11.03
CA ILE A 156 -64.94 8.31 -12.21
C ILE A 156 -66.04 7.28 -11.96
N GLN A 157 -65.70 6.11 -11.42
CA GLN A 157 -66.68 5.07 -11.08
C GLN A 157 -67.66 5.55 -10.00
N SER A 158 -67.18 6.25 -8.98
CA SER A 158 -68.04 6.84 -7.94
C SER A 158 -69.00 7.86 -8.53
N ASN A 159 -68.54 8.75 -9.41
CA ASN A 159 -69.41 9.72 -10.07
C ASN A 159 -70.47 9.02 -10.94
N PHE A 160 -70.06 8.02 -11.74
CA PHE A 160 -71.01 7.25 -12.55
C PHE A 160 -72.03 6.49 -11.69
N ALA A 161 -71.62 5.97 -10.53
CA ALA A 161 -72.53 5.33 -9.59
C ALA A 161 -73.52 6.34 -9.00
N THR A 162 -73.07 7.54 -8.61
CA THR A 162 -73.95 8.61 -8.13
C THR A 162 -74.95 9.04 -9.19
N GLU A 163 -74.50 9.32 -10.41
CA GLU A 163 -75.39 9.66 -11.54
C GLU A 163 -76.41 8.55 -11.83
N SER A 164 -75.98 7.29 -11.73
CA SER A 164 -76.86 6.14 -11.90
C SER A 164 -77.91 6.07 -10.79
N ILE A 165 -77.52 6.29 -9.53
CA ILE A 165 -78.43 6.34 -8.38
C ILE A 165 -79.45 7.48 -8.57
N GLU A 166 -79.02 8.69 -8.92
CA GLU A 166 -79.91 9.82 -9.20
C GLU A 166 -80.89 9.50 -10.34
N ARG A 167 -80.41 8.88 -11.42
CA ARG A 167 -81.26 8.47 -12.54
C ARG A 167 -82.32 7.44 -12.13
N TRP A 168 -81.93 6.42 -11.36
CA TRP A 168 -82.87 5.42 -10.87
C TRP A 168 -83.85 6.01 -9.86
N ASN A 169 -83.39 6.89 -8.97
CA ASN A 169 -84.25 7.63 -8.04
C ASN A 169 -85.29 8.44 -8.82
N ASN A 170 -84.88 9.22 -9.83
CA ASN A 170 -85.80 9.97 -10.68
C ASN A 170 -86.83 9.06 -11.37
N ASN A 171 -86.41 7.91 -11.91
CA ASN A 171 -87.33 6.96 -12.51
C ASN A 171 -88.33 6.39 -11.48
N ILE A 172 -87.88 6.08 -10.27
CA ILE A 172 -88.75 5.60 -9.19
C ILE A 172 -89.76 6.67 -8.79
N PHE A 173 -89.34 7.94 -8.67
CA PHE A 173 -90.25 9.05 -8.38
C PHE A 173 -91.25 9.31 -9.50
N LEU A 174 -90.85 9.20 -10.76
CA LEU A 174 -91.76 9.29 -11.91
C LEU A 174 -92.80 8.16 -11.92
N LEU A 175 -92.38 6.93 -11.63
CA LEU A 175 -93.29 5.79 -11.50
C LEU A 175 -94.26 5.99 -10.33
N LYS A 176 -93.77 6.47 -9.18
CA LYS A 176 -94.61 6.84 -8.02
C LYS A 176 -95.66 7.86 -8.43
N GLN A 177 -95.27 8.96 -9.08
CA GLN A 177 -96.18 10.00 -9.54
C GLN A 177 -97.23 9.45 -10.53
N TRP A 178 -96.80 8.64 -11.51
CA TRP A 178 -97.72 8.03 -12.48
C TRP A 178 -98.75 7.10 -11.82
N ILE A 179 -98.33 6.30 -10.83
CA ILE A 179 -99.23 5.41 -10.08
C ILE A 179 -100.22 6.24 -9.23
N GLN A 180 -99.74 7.30 -8.57
CA GLN A 180 -100.59 8.21 -7.80
C GLN A 180 -101.67 8.87 -8.68
N ASP A 181 -101.28 9.41 -9.84
CA ASP A 181 -102.18 10.08 -10.78
C ASP A 181 -103.27 9.14 -11.31
N ARG A 182 -102.92 7.86 -11.54
CA ARG A 182 -103.86 6.86 -12.08
C ARG A 182 -104.77 6.22 -11.03
N THR A 183 -104.27 6.03 -9.81
CA THR A 183 -104.99 5.29 -8.76
C THR A 183 -105.72 6.19 -7.76
N LYS A 184 -105.44 7.50 -7.74
CA LYS A 184 -105.95 8.46 -6.74
C LYS A 184 -105.68 8.05 -5.29
N ASN A 185 -104.72 7.14 -5.07
CA ASN A 185 -104.32 6.70 -3.75
C ASN A 185 -103.34 7.69 -3.11
N SER A 186 -103.37 7.82 -1.79
CA SER A 186 -102.40 8.64 -1.05
C SER A 186 -100.96 8.14 -1.26
N GLY A 187 -100.01 9.07 -1.24
CA GLY A 187 -98.59 8.76 -1.50
C GLY A 187 -98.02 7.68 -0.59
N ASP A 188 -98.42 7.66 0.68
CA ASP A 188 -97.98 6.67 1.69
C ASP A 188 -98.40 5.22 1.38
N VAL A 189 -99.46 5.05 0.59
CA VAL A 189 -99.91 3.72 0.14
C VAL A 189 -99.07 3.28 -1.05
N VAL A 190 -98.76 4.19 -1.96
CA VAL A 190 -97.91 3.93 -3.14
C VAL A 190 -96.46 3.65 -2.71
N ASP A 191 -95.93 4.36 -1.71
CA ASP A 191 -94.59 4.14 -1.16
C ASP A 191 -94.45 2.76 -0.50
N ARG A 192 -95.47 2.33 0.26
CA ARG A 192 -95.52 0.98 0.82
C ARG A 192 -95.59 -0.11 -0.25
N LEU A 193 -96.30 0.13 -1.36
CA LEU A 193 -96.40 -0.81 -2.48
C LEU A 193 -95.09 -0.93 -3.27
N LEU A 194 -94.37 0.18 -3.46
CA LEU A 194 -93.07 0.22 -4.15
C LEU A 194 -91.90 -0.16 -3.25
N GLY A 195 -92.13 -0.33 -1.93
CA GLY A 195 -91.08 -0.65 -0.96
C GLY A 195 -90.10 0.51 -0.73
N ILE A 196 -90.51 1.74 -1.03
CA ILE A 196 -89.70 2.95 -0.82
C ILE A 196 -89.69 3.23 0.68
N LYS A 197 -88.50 3.18 1.29
CA LYS A 197 -88.28 3.58 2.69
C LYS A 197 -87.82 5.04 2.74
N ASP A 198 -88.06 5.76 3.84
CA ASP A 198 -87.65 7.17 4.09
C ASP A 198 -86.14 7.48 3.89
N ILE A 199 -85.32 6.45 3.63
CA ILE A 199 -83.88 6.54 3.39
C ILE A 199 -83.58 7.16 2.00
N PHE A 200 -84.55 7.16 1.08
CA PHE A 200 -84.37 7.71 -0.28
C PHE A 200 -84.32 9.26 -0.33
N ASP A 201 -84.74 9.96 0.73
CA ASP A 201 -84.83 11.42 0.74
C ASP A 201 -83.53 12.12 1.22
N ASN A 202 -82.56 11.38 1.77
CA ASN A 202 -81.37 11.94 2.44
C ASN A 202 -80.05 11.54 1.75
N TRP A 203 -79.89 11.86 0.46
CA TRP A 203 -78.58 11.88 -0.18
C TRP A 203 -78.24 13.32 -0.58
N ASN A 204 -77.78 14.10 0.41
CA ASN A 204 -77.03 15.34 0.24
C ASN A 204 -75.74 15.25 1.03
#